data_AF-A0A8R2QVX2-F1
#
_entry.id   AF-A0A8R2QVX2-F1
#
_cell.length_a   1.000
_cell.length_b   1.000
_cell.length_c   1.000
_cell.angle_alpha   90.00
_cell.angle_beta   90.00
_cell.angle_gamma   90.00
#
_symmetry.space_group_name_H-M   'P 1'
#
loop_
_entity.id
_entity.type
_entity.pdbx_description
1 polymer ?
#
loop_
_entity_poly.entity_id
_entity_poly.type
_entity_poly.pdbx_seq_one_letter_code
_entity_poly.pdbx_strand_id
1 'polypeptide(L)'
;MSLFVKQIIHNAERISIYSVEDIFAREALAYRELCPVFEDLQIEAGIPENERFKMVKKQECTKDVIILKNVCKKGYKTYYRMDVVSPKFAELAIKELARFHGLSLVLEKQRPKYFDEVFKCLKQPFIFGEAWNDFVGNVSKSSIKLLDDDKREKYGDKIMNIVHKYEDYISDTKHFSTLCHGDYKNCNIMVKEKNGACFEVLPIDFQILHYGCPINDLIYFIFTGTDQAFRKEHMENLKDLYYETLKNFVSNFGVRLTEVISKGEFDELFKSKLDFGLMINCFYVPFMFSAENDVPDVTEPLGDISFKTDERFGIRFREVVDDFIEWGYL
;
A
#
# COMPACT_ATOMS: atom_id res chain seq x y z
N MET A 1 -18.94 -0.87 -25.34
CA MET A 1 -18.29 -1.36 -24.10
C MET A 1 -16.94 -0.66 -23.99
N SER A 2 -16.64 0.02 -22.89
CA SER A 2 -15.33 0.66 -22.69
C SER A 2 -14.46 -0.28 -21.84
N LEU A 3 -13.24 -0.51 -22.29
CA LEU A 3 -12.24 -1.36 -21.62
C LEU A 3 -11.10 -0.46 -21.14
N PHE A 4 -10.45 -0.88 -20.05
CA PHE A 4 -9.16 -0.34 -19.63
C PHE A 4 -8.09 -1.33 -20.07
N VAL A 5 -7.06 -0.86 -20.77
CA VAL A 5 -5.98 -1.69 -21.31
C VAL A 5 -4.67 -1.18 -20.73
N LYS A 6 -3.95 -2.06 -20.02
CA LYS A 6 -2.56 -1.83 -19.62
C LYS A 6 -1.69 -2.76 -20.47
N GLN A 7 -0.78 -2.18 -21.23
CA GLN A 7 0.15 -2.91 -22.09
C GLN A 7 1.56 -2.71 -21.53
N ILE A 8 2.33 -3.79 -21.44
CA ILE A 8 3.74 -3.68 -21.08
C ILE A 8 4.51 -3.06 -22.26
N ILE A 9 5.39 -2.12 -21.96
CA ILE A 9 6.34 -1.59 -22.93
C ILE A 9 7.63 -2.39 -22.79
N HIS A 10 7.84 -3.34 -23.70
CA HIS A 10 9.10 -4.07 -23.77
C HIS A 10 10.24 -3.12 -24.14
N ASN A 11 11.40 -3.26 -23.47
CA ASN A 11 12.51 -2.31 -23.54
C ASN A 11 12.22 -0.92 -22.97
N ALA A 12 11.25 -0.80 -22.05
CA ALA A 12 11.25 0.35 -21.13
C ALA A 12 12.65 0.45 -20.50
N GLU A 13 13.20 1.66 -20.44
CA GLU A 13 14.56 1.90 -19.98
C GLU A 13 14.83 1.22 -18.63
N ARG A 14 16.05 0.71 -18.44
CA ARG A 14 16.40 -0.11 -17.28
C ARG A 14 16.34 0.72 -15.99
N ILE A 15 15.24 0.60 -15.27
CA ILE A 15 15.12 1.08 -13.90
C ILE A 15 15.93 0.13 -13.02
N SER A 16 16.93 0.63 -12.30
CA SER A 16 17.87 -0.21 -11.55
C SER A 16 17.32 -0.76 -10.23
N ILE A 17 16.19 -0.23 -9.76
CA ILE A 17 15.58 -0.56 -8.47
C ILE A 17 14.36 -1.48 -8.57
N TYR A 18 13.86 -1.78 -9.77
CA TYR A 18 12.81 -2.80 -9.99
C TYR A 18 12.75 -3.23 -11.46
N SER A 19 12.09 -4.37 -11.75
CA SER A 19 11.81 -4.80 -13.12
C SER A 19 10.36 -4.46 -13.52
N VAL A 20 10.20 -3.79 -14.65
CA VAL A 20 8.87 -3.47 -15.24
C VAL A 20 8.12 -4.75 -15.58
N GLU A 21 8.83 -5.78 -16.07
CA GLU A 21 8.28 -7.09 -16.35
C GLU A 21 7.77 -7.79 -15.08
N ASP A 22 8.50 -7.71 -13.98
CA ASP A 22 8.10 -8.33 -12.71
C ASP A 22 6.84 -7.66 -12.13
N ILE A 23 6.81 -6.32 -12.05
CA ILE A 23 5.63 -5.60 -11.54
C ILE A 23 4.38 -5.84 -12.42
N PHE A 24 4.56 -5.92 -13.74
CA PHE A 24 3.46 -6.23 -14.67
C PHE A 24 2.98 -7.67 -14.50
N ALA A 25 3.90 -8.63 -14.38
CA ALA A 25 3.59 -10.04 -14.17
C ALA A 25 2.83 -10.27 -12.85
N ARG A 26 3.14 -9.51 -11.80
CA ARG A 26 2.42 -9.53 -10.52
C ARG A 26 0.99 -9.03 -10.64
N GLU A 27 0.78 -7.91 -11.31
CA GLU A 27 -0.57 -7.41 -11.55
C GLU A 27 -1.38 -8.41 -12.40
N ALA A 28 -0.75 -8.99 -13.42
CA ALA A 28 -1.36 -10.04 -14.23
C ALA A 28 -1.70 -11.29 -13.39
N LEU A 29 -0.82 -11.70 -12.47
CA LEU A 29 -1.08 -12.79 -11.51
C LEU A 29 -2.27 -12.47 -10.61
N ALA A 30 -2.38 -11.23 -10.11
CA ALA A 30 -3.50 -10.81 -9.28
C ALA A 30 -4.85 -10.97 -10.01
N TYR A 31 -4.95 -10.54 -11.27
CA TYR A 31 -6.20 -10.68 -12.02
C TYR A 31 -6.43 -12.09 -12.58
N ARG A 32 -5.37 -12.84 -12.89
CA ARG A 32 -5.48 -14.18 -13.48
C ARG A 32 -5.78 -15.25 -12.45
N GLU A 33 -5.10 -15.22 -11.30
CA GLU A 33 -5.14 -16.26 -10.27
C GLU A 33 -5.82 -15.78 -8.99
N LEU A 34 -5.41 -14.63 -8.44
CA LEU A 34 -5.89 -14.17 -7.13
C LEU A 34 -7.38 -13.78 -7.15
N CYS A 35 -7.80 -13.04 -8.18
CA CYS A 35 -9.19 -12.60 -8.34
C CYS A 35 -10.20 -13.76 -8.38
N PRO A 36 -10.04 -14.81 -9.22
CA PRO A 36 -10.99 -15.92 -9.22
C PRO A 36 -10.95 -16.71 -7.91
N VAL A 37 -9.76 -16.99 -7.34
CA VAL A 37 -9.70 -17.77 -6.10
C VAL A 37 -10.33 -17.03 -4.92
N PHE A 38 -10.17 -15.71 -4.83
CA PHE A 38 -10.85 -14.86 -3.84
C PHE A 38 -12.37 -14.83 -4.03
N GLU A 39 -12.85 -14.88 -5.27
CA GLU A 39 -14.29 -14.99 -5.55
C GLU A 39 -14.84 -16.36 -5.13
N ASP A 40 -14.15 -17.45 -5.47
CA ASP A 40 -14.55 -18.82 -5.13
C ASP A 40 -14.65 -19.02 -3.62
N LEU A 41 -13.63 -18.61 -2.86
CA LEU A 41 -13.64 -18.73 -1.39
C LEU A 41 -14.89 -18.08 -0.78
N GLN A 42 -15.24 -16.88 -1.26
CA GLN A 42 -16.39 -16.13 -0.75
C GLN A 42 -17.74 -16.74 -1.15
N ILE A 43 -17.81 -17.36 -2.34
CA ILE A 43 -18.99 -18.09 -2.79
C ILE A 43 -19.17 -19.38 -1.97
N GLU A 44 -18.09 -20.13 -1.78
CA GLU A 44 -18.05 -21.38 -1.00
C GLU A 44 -18.46 -21.16 0.45
N ALA A 45 -18.06 -20.04 1.06
CA ALA A 45 -18.45 -19.65 2.41
C ALA A 45 -19.86 -19.03 2.50
N GLY A 46 -20.56 -18.85 1.38
CA GLY A 46 -21.93 -18.30 1.37
C GLY A 46 -22.01 -16.80 1.70
N ILE A 47 -20.93 -16.04 1.51
CA ILE A 47 -20.90 -14.59 1.80
C ILE A 47 -21.89 -13.87 0.87
N PRO A 48 -22.79 -13.01 1.37
CA PRO A 48 -23.68 -12.20 0.54
C PRO A 48 -22.91 -11.29 -0.43
N GLU A 49 -23.39 -11.12 -1.66
CA GLU A 49 -22.68 -10.36 -2.72
C GLU A 49 -22.31 -8.92 -2.32
N ASN A 50 -23.15 -8.27 -1.52
CA ASN A 50 -22.92 -6.92 -1.01
C ASN A 50 -21.86 -6.82 0.09
N GLU A 51 -21.43 -7.95 0.66
CA GLU A 51 -20.44 -8.03 1.73
C GLU A 51 -19.09 -8.59 1.26
N ARG A 52 -19.03 -9.07 0.01
CA ARG A 52 -17.81 -9.60 -0.61
C ARG A 52 -16.79 -8.51 -0.90
N PHE A 53 -15.53 -8.82 -0.70
CA PHE A 53 -14.41 -8.12 -1.33
C PHE A 53 -14.52 -8.27 -2.86
N LYS A 54 -14.34 -7.15 -3.56
CA LYS A 54 -14.46 -7.11 -5.03
C LYS A 54 -13.14 -6.67 -5.65
N MET A 55 -12.82 -7.28 -6.78
CA MET A 55 -11.78 -6.81 -7.70
C MET A 55 -12.41 -6.47 -9.05
N VAL A 56 -11.73 -5.61 -9.81
CA VAL A 56 -12.14 -5.32 -11.19
C VAL A 56 -12.07 -6.61 -12.00
N LYS A 57 -13.17 -6.95 -12.70
CA LYS A 57 -13.21 -8.14 -13.56
C LYS A 57 -12.32 -7.92 -14.78
N LYS A 58 -11.39 -8.85 -15.00
CA LYS A 58 -10.65 -8.95 -16.26
C LYS A 58 -11.55 -9.37 -17.41
N GLN A 59 -11.23 -8.87 -18.60
CA GLN A 59 -11.69 -9.36 -19.90
C GLN A 59 -10.67 -10.37 -20.44
N GLU A 60 -9.40 -10.00 -20.39
CA GLU A 60 -8.26 -10.78 -20.89
C GLU A 60 -7.02 -10.41 -20.07
N CYS A 61 -6.12 -11.38 -19.87
CA CYS A 61 -4.87 -11.16 -19.16
C CYS A 61 -3.82 -12.11 -19.73
N THR A 62 -2.85 -11.55 -20.45
CA THR A 62 -1.71 -12.27 -21.05
C THR A 62 -0.42 -11.82 -20.40
N LYS A 63 0.73 -12.30 -20.90
CA LYS A 63 2.05 -11.83 -20.46
C LYS A 63 2.36 -10.38 -20.85
N ASP A 64 1.68 -9.85 -21.86
CA ASP A 64 2.00 -8.53 -22.43
C ASP A 64 0.85 -7.52 -22.27
N VAL A 65 -0.36 -7.99 -21.93
CA VAL A 65 -1.58 -7.16 -21.85
C VAL A 65 -2.47 -7.57 -20.68
N ILE A 66 -2.98 -6.57 -19.96
CA ILE A 66 -4.05 -6.71 -18.97
C ILE A 66 -5.24 -5.87 -19.46
N ILE A 67 -6.36 -6.53 -19.74
CA ILE A 67 -7.61 -5.89 -20.17
C ILE A 67 -8.64 -6.03 -19.05
N LEU A 68 -9.09 -4.91 -18.51
CA LEU A 68 -10.05 -4.83 -17.42
C LEU A 68 -11.33 -4.15 -17.88
N LYS A 69 -12.46 -4.49 -17.24
CA LYS A 69 -13.70 -3.72 -17.43
C LYS A 69 -13.51 -2.29 -16.93
N ASN A 70 -13.85 -1.29 -17.75
CA ASN A 70 -13.78 0.10 -17.32
C ASN A 70 -14.86 0.40 -16.28
N VAL A 71 -14.46 0.46 -15.01
CA VAL A 71 -15.36 0.73 -13.88
C VAL A 71 -15.76 2.21 -13.76
N CYS A 72 -15.09 3.14 -14.47
CA CYS A 72 -15.52 4.55 -14.49
C CYS A 72 -16.93 4.70 -15.08
N LYS A 73 -17.31 3.83 -16.03
CA LYS A 73 -18.68 3.78 -16.56
C LYS A 73 -19.73 3.28 -15.55
N LYS A 74 -19.29 2.69 -14.44
CA LYS A 74 -20.13 2.30 -13.30
C LYS A 74 -20.16 3.37 -12.20
N GLY A 75 -19.65 4.58 -12.47
CA GLY A 75 -19.65 5.70 -11.53
C GLY A 75 -18.47 5.71 -10.55
N TYR A 76 -17.46 4.85 -10.75
CA TYR A 76 -16.22 4.96 -9.99
C TYR A 76 -15.36 6.12 -10.51
N LYS A 77 -14.64 6.77 -9.60
CA LYS A 77 -13.62 7.79 -9.90
C LYS A 77 -12.41 7.59 -8.99
N THR A 78 -11.34 8.30 -9.25
CA THR A 78 -10.12 8.30 -8.43
C THR A 78 -10.01 9.63 -7.70
N TYR A 79 -9.61 9.60 -6.43
CA TYR A 79 -9.25 10.83 -5.71
C TYR A 79 -7.85 11.30 -6.08
N TYR A 80 -7.63 12.61 -5.99
CA TYR A 80 -6.33 13.17 -6.32
C TYR A 80 -5.30 12.75 -5.26
N ARG A 81 -4.13 12.31 -5.73
CA ARG A 81 -3.11 11.63 -4.91
C ARG A 81 -2.55 12.47 -3.77
N MET A 82 -2.64 13.80 -3.86
CA MET A 82 -2.11 14.73 -2.84
C MET A 82 -3.17 15.18 -1.82
N ASP A 83 -4.44 14.81 -2.01
CA ASP A 83 -5.54 15.24 -1.13
C ASP A 83 -5.58 14.42 0.17
N VAL A 84 -5.94 15.08 1.26
CA VAL A 84 -6.28 14.41 2.52
C VAL A 84 -7.60 13.67 2.35
N VAL A 85 -7.61 12.38 2.69
CA VAL A 85 -8.81 11.56 2.57
C VAL A 85 -9.88 11.95 3.59
N SER A 86 -11.15 11.80 3.22
CA SER A 86 -12.24 11.96 4.19
C SER A 86 -12.30 10.78 5.16
N PRO A 87 -12.80 10.97 6.41
CA PRO A 87 -12.96 9.89 7.37
C PRO A 87 -13.81 8.73 6.83
N LYS A 88 -14.86 9.06 6.04
CA LYS A 88 -15.73 8.03 5.45
C LYS A 88 -15.02 7.18 4.41
N PHE A 89 -14.19 7.80 3.57
CA PHE A 89 -13.38 7.07 2.60
C PHE A 89 -12.36 6.18 3.31
N ALA A 90 -11.68 6.71 4.33
CA ALA A 90 -10.72 5.94 5.13
C ALA A 90 -11.38 4.72 5.80
N GLU A 91 -12.56 4.88 6.40
CA GLU A 91 -13.32 3.76 6.97
C GLU A 91 -13.58 2.64 5.95
N LEU A 92 -14.01 3.00 4.73
CA LEU A 92 -14.31 2.04 3.67
C LEU A 92 -13.04 1.40 3.11
N ALA A 93 -11.98 2.17 2.91
CA ALA A 93 -10.68 1.69 2.45
C ALA A 93 -10.09 0.67 3.45
N ILE A 94 -10.07 1.01 4.74
CA ILE A 94 -9.57 0.11 5.77
C ILE A 94 -10.38 -1.19 5.85
N LYS A 95 -11.71 -1.11 5.69
CA LYS A 95 -12.55 -2.31 5.62
C LYS A 95 -12.21 -3.19 4.43
N GLU A 96 -12.03 -2.63 3.24
CA GLU A 96 -11.63 -3.40 2.05
C GLU A 96 -10.21 -3.99 2.19
N LEU A 97 -9.27 -3.25 2.79
CA LEU A 97 -7.93 -3.75 3.07
C LEU A 97 -7.96 -4.95 4.03
N ALA A 98 -8.74 -4.85 5.11
CA ALA A 98 -8.93 -5.95 6.05
C ALA A 98 -9.55 -7.19 5.39
N ARG A 99 -10.51 -7.02 4.47
CA ARG A 99 -11.08 -8.13 3.69
C ARG A 99 -10.05 -8.76 2.76
N PHE A 100 -9.25 -7.95 2.07
CA PHE A 100 -8.18 -8.41 1.19
C PHE A 100 -7.16 -9.29 1.94
N HIS A 101 -6.63 -8.79 3.06
CA HIS A 101 -5.72 -9.56 3.92
C HIS A 101 -6.40 -10.79 4.52
N GLY A 102 -7.67 -10.68 4.90
CA GLY A 102 -8.46 -11.81 5.41
C GLY A 102 -8.61 -12.94 4.40
N LEU A 103 -8.88 -12.62 3.13
CA LEU A 103 -8.94 -13.63 2.06
C LEU A 103 -7.59 -14.31 1.82
N SER A 104 -6.48 -13.60 1.99
CA SER A 104 -5.16 -14.23 1.94
C SER A 104 -4.98 -15.25 3.07
N LEU A 105 -5.35 -14.92 4.31
CA LEU A 105 -5.26 -15.86 5.45
C LEU A 105 -6.15 -17.08 5.23
N VAL A 106 -7.36 -16.86 4.73
CA VAL A 106 -8.30 -17.92 4.40
C VAL A 106 -7.74 -18.82 3.31
N LEU A 107 -7.16 -18.24 2.25
CA LEU A 107 -6.55 -18.99 1.15
C LEU A 107 -5.38 -19.84 1.63
N GLU A 108 -4.48 -19.29 2.44
CA GLU A 108 -3.36 -20.04 3.02
C GLU A 108 -3.86 -21.22 3.87
N LYS A 109 -4.90 -21.01 4.68
CA LYS A 109 -5.44 -22.07 5.55
C LYS A 109 -6.20 -23.15 4.79
N GLN A 110 -7.01 -22.77 3.80
CA GLN A 110 -7.90 -23.71 3.10
C GLN A 110 -7.23 -24.39 1.90
N ARG A 111 -6.27 -23.73 1.25
CA ARG A 111 -5.57 -24.23 0.05
C ARG A 111 -4.05 -24.08 0.21
N PRO A 112 -3.42 -24.63 1.28
CA PRO A 112 -2.03 -24.32 1.66
C PRO A 112 -1.01 -24.66 0.58
N LYS A 113 -1.12 -25.82 -0.08
CA LYS A 113 -0.18 -26.22 -1.14
C LYS A 113 -0.19 -25.24 -2.31
N TYR A 114 -1.39 -24.85 -2.77
CA TYR A 114 -1.56 -23.87 -3.84
C TYR A 114 -1.04 -22.50 -3.42
N PHE A 115 -1.32 -22.07 -2.18
CA PHE A 115 -0.83 -20.81 -1.66
C PHE A 115 0.71 -20.76 -1.58
N ASP A 116 1.33 -21.82 -1.06
CA ASP A 116 2.78 -21.93 -0.95
C ASP A 116 3.46 -21.90 -2.33
N GLU A 117 2.89 -22.60 -3.33
CA GLU A 117 3.44 -22.68 -4.69
C GLU A 117 3.29 -21.36 -5.48
N VAL A 118 2.16 -20.66 -5.33
CA VAL A 118 1.81 -19.51 -6.19
C VAL A 118 2.11 -18.16 -5.55
N PHE A 119 1.92 -18.04 -4.23
CA PHE A 119 1.80 -16.74 -3.57
C PHE A 119 2.86 -16.49 -2.49
N LYS A 120 3.20 -17.50 -1.69
CA LYS A 120 4.10 -17.33 -0.54
C LYS A 120 5.53 -16.97 -0.92
N CYS A 121 5.96 -17.33 -2.13
CA CYS A 121 7.28 -17.01 -2.67
C CYS A 121 7.38 -15.58 -3.23
N LEU A 122 6.26 -14.85 -3.35
CA LEU A 122 6.24 -13.49 -3.88
C LEU A 122 6.91 -12.54 -2.89
N LYS A 123 8.16 -12.20 -3.15
CA LYS A 123 8.86 -11.11 -2.45
C LYS A 123 8.47 -9.77 -3.05
N GLN A 124 8.71 -8.69 -2.32
CA GLN A 124 8.51 -7.32 -2.83
C GLN A 124 9.41 -7.08 -4.07
N PRO A 125 8.95 -6.35 -5.11
CA PRO A 125 9.62 -6.29 -6.42
C PRO A 125 10.84 -5.35 -6.50
N PHE A 126 11.19 -4.66 -5.41
CA PHE A 126 12.38 -3.81 -5.39
C PHE A 126 13.68 -4.62 -5.33
N ILE A 127 14.69 -4.12 -6.02
CA ILE A 127 16.04 -4.65 -6.07
C ILE A 127 16.88 -3.86 -5.06
N PHE A 128 17.16 -4.46 -3.92
CA PHE A 128 18.01 -3.86 -2.89
C PHE A 128 19.49 -3.96 -3.26
N GLY A 129 20.23 -2.88 -3.00
CA GLY A 129 21.64 -2.74 -3.39
C GLY A 129 22.10 -1.29 -3.38
N GLU A 130 23.26 -1.02 -3.96
CA GLU A 130 23.85 0.32 -4.04
C GLU A 130 22.89 1.35 -4.66
N ALA A 131 22.30 1.02 -5.82
CA ALA A 131 21.36 1.91 -6.49
C ALA A 131 20.10 2.24 -5.64
N TRP A 132 19.60 1.25 -4.88
CA TRP A 132 18.49 1.48 -3.94
C TRP A 132 18.92 2.38 -2.78
N ASN A 133 20.09 2.13 -2.20
CA ASN A 133 20.62 2.89 -1.07
C ASN A 133 20.91 4.34 -1.47
N ASP A 134 21.45 4.57 -2.65
CA ASP A 134 21.69 5.90 -3.20
C ASP A 134 20.37 6.63 -3.45
N PHE A 135 19.41 5.97 -4.08
CA PHE A 135 18.07 6.50 -4.31
C PHE A 135 17.42 6.93 -3.00
N VAL A 136 17.20 5.98 -2.10
CA VAL A 136 16.52 6.22 -0.83
C VAL A 136 17.28 7.27 -0.01
N GLY A 137 18.62 7.21 0.01
CA GLY A 137 19.45 8.13 0.75
C GLY A 137 19.38 9.57 0.23
N ASN A 138 19.43 9.77 -1.09
CA ASN A 138 19.44 11.10 -1.68
C ASN A 138 18.06 11.78 -1.64
N VAL A 139 16.98 11.02 -1.89
CA VAL A 139 15.62 11.55 -1.73
C VAL A 139 15.34 11.90 -0.27
N SER A 140 15.71 11.03 0.66
CA SER A 140 15.50 11.27 2.10
C SER A 140 16.28 12.48 2.60
N LYS A 141 17.55 12.65 2.19
CA LYS A 141 18.32 13.87 2.48
C LYS A 141 17.63 15.13 1.97
N SER A 142 17.00 15.07 0.80
CA SER A 142 16.27 16.20 0.23
C SER A 142 15.00 16.51 1.03
N SER A 143 14.26 15.50 1.46
CA SER A 143 13.10 15.65 2.36
C SER A 143 13.52 16.24 3.72
N ILE A 144 14.61 15.75 4.32
CA ILE A 144 15.14 16.23 5.61
C ILE A 144 15.54 17.71 5.55
N LYS A 145 15.97 18.24 4.39
CA LYS A 145 16.24 19.68 4.22
C LYS A 145 15.00 20.57 4.37
N LEU A 146 13.78 20.00 4.30
CA LEU A 146 12.52 20.73 4.48
C LEU A 146 12.16 20.96 5.96
N LEU A 147 12.90 20.35 6.89
CA LEU A 147 12.81 20.61 8.32
C LEU A 147 13.50 21.93 8.67
N ASP A 148 13.03 22.56 9.74
CA ASP A 148 13.77 23.66 10.39
C ASP A 148 15.14 23.18 10.90
N ASP A 149 16.06 24.14 11.09
CA ASP A 149 17.46 23.84 11.39
C ASP A 149 17.61 23.04 12.69
N ASP A 150 16.83 23.37 13.73
CA ASP A 150 16.86 22.69 15.04
C ASP A 150 16.43 21.22 14.91
N LYS A 151 15.30 20.94 14.24
CA LYS A 151 14.84 19.56 14.01
C LYS A 151 15.80 18.80 13.10
N ARG A 152 16.35 19.45 12.07
CA ARG A 152 17.29 18.84 11.14
C ARG A 152 18.57 18.41 11.86
N GLU A 153 19.16 19.28 12.68
CA GLU A 153 20.37 18.99 13.46
C GLU A 153 20.11 17.87 14.47
N LYS A 154 18.95 17.91 15.15
CA LYS A 154 18.64 16.94 16.22
C LYS A 154 18.23 15.56 15.70
N TYR A 155 17.49 15.49 14.60
CA TYR A 155 16.82 14.25 14.16
C TYR A 155 17.26 13.74 12.79
N GLY A 156 18.00 14.51 11.98
CA GLY A 156 18.36 14.14 10.61
C GLY A 156 19.04 12.77 10.50
N ASP A 157 20.08 12.53 11.30
CA ASP A 157 20.80 11.24 11.30
C ASP A 157 19.93 10.08 11.78
N LYS A 158 19.04 10.32 12.75
CA LYS A 158 18.10 9.32 13.25
C LYS A 158 17.07 8.93 12.19
N ILE A 159 16.52 9.91 11.46
CA ILE A 159 15.61 9.69 10.34
C ILE A 159 16.31 8.86 9.24
N MET A 160 17.55 9.21 8.88
CA MET A 160 18.32 8.44 7.89
C MET A 160 18.54 6.99 8.33
N ASN A 161 18.89 6.76 9.59
CA ASN A 161 19.05 5.41 10.14
C ASN A 161 17.75 4.60 10.13
N ILE A 162 16.60 5.25 10.33
CA ILE A 162 15.28 4.60 10.22
C ILE A 162 15.02 4.21 8.76
N VAL A 163 15.23 5.14 7.83
CA VAL A 163 15.04 4.94 6.38
C VAL A 163 15.81 3.71 5.86
N HIS A 164 17.04 3.50 6.30
CA HIS A 164 17.86 2.36 5.87
C HIS A 164 17.34 0.98 6.33
N LYS A 165 16.36 0.92 7.24
CA LYS A 165 15.72 -0.33 7.68
C LYS A 165 14.58 -0.79 6.77
N TYR A 166 14.29 -0.07 5.69
CA TYR A 166 13.14 -0.37 4.84
C TYR A 166 13.13 -1.82 4.31
N GLU A 167 14.27 -2.33 3.85
CA GLU A 167 14.40 -3.71 3.37
C GLU A 167 14.02 -4.74 4.45
N ASP A 168 14.44 -4.52 5.70
CA ASP A 168 14.13 -5.42 6.81
C ASP A 168 12.61 -5.47 7.08
N TYR A 169 11.92 -4.34 6.92
CA TYR A 169 10.49 -4.22 7.18
C TYR A 169 9.63 -4.93 6.15
N ILE A 170 10.01 -4.83 4.87
CA ILE A 170 9.28 -5.44 3.76
C ILE A 170 9.64 -6.93 3.59
N SER A 171 10.80 -7.35 4.08
CA SER A 171 11.25 -8.75 4.04
C SER A 171 10.82 -9.56 5.27
N ASP A 172 10.26 -8.92 6.29
CA ASP A 172 9.79 -9.59 7.50
C ASP A 172 8.46 -10.32 7.27
N THR A 173 8.56 -11.65 7.23
CA THR A 173 7.41 -12.55 7.11
C THR A 173 7.18 -13.42 8.34
N LYS A 174 7.81 -13.10 9.49
CA LYS A 174 7.94 -14.05 10.63
C LYS A 174 6.76 -14.05 11.60
N HIS A 175 6.11 -12.90 11.80
CA HIS A 175 5.13 -12.72 12.88
C HIS A 175 3.69 -12.87 12.41
N PHE A 176 3.26 -11.98 11.52
CA PHE A 176 1.91 -11.95 10.97
C PHE A 176 2.02 -11.51 9.53
N SER A 177 1.68 -12.42 8.62
CA SER A 177 1.94 -12.28 7.19
C SER A 177 0.73 -12.65 6.36
N THR A 178 0.51 -11.90 5.29
CA THR A 178 -0.52 -12.15 4.28
C THR A 178 0.03 -11.73 2.91
N LEU A 179 -0.72 -11.96 1.85
CA LEU A 179 -0.57 -11.17 0.64
C LEU A 179 -0.89 -9.72 0.96
N CYS A 180 0.06 -8.83 0.69
CA CYS A 180 -0.05 -7.38 0.80
C CYS A 180 -0.19 -6.78 -0.59
N HIS A 181 -1.01 -5.75 -0.72
CA HIS A 181 -1.13 -4.94 -1.93
C HIS A 181 0.16 -4.19 -2.24
N GLY A 182 0.87 -3.70 -1.21
CA GLY A 182 2.18 -3.04 -1.30
C GLY A 182 2.19 -1.62 -1.86
N ASP A 183 1.04 -1.12 -2.30
CA ASP A 183 0.88 0.22 -2.90
C ASP A 183 -0.53 0.78 -2.59
N TYR A 184 -1.02 0.53 -1.38
CA TYR A 184 -2.40 0.78 -0.96
C TYR A 184 -2.63 2.24 -0.55
N LYS A 185 -2.67 3.14 -1.56
CA LYS A 185 -2.91 4.59 -1.40
C LYS A 185 -4.25 5.03 -2.00
N ASN A 186 -4.69 6.23 -1.64
CA ASN A 186 -5.96 6.82 -2.07
C ASN A 186 -6.19 6.80 -3.60
N CYS A 187 -5.17 7.07 -4.42
CA CYS A 187 -5.32 7.05 -5.88
C CYS A 187 -5.32 5.64 -6.51
N ASN A 188 -5.02 4.60 -5.72
CA ASN A 188 -5.16 3.19 -6.11
C ASN A 188 -6.46 2.57 -5.55
N ILE A 189 -7.37 3.39 -5.03
CA ILE A 189 -8.65 2.98 -4.49
C ILE A 189 -9.74 3.78 -5.20
N MET A 190 -10.44 3.12 -6.13
CA MET A 190 -11.53 3.72 -6.88
C MET A 190 -12.74 3.92 -5.96
N VAL A 191 -13.42 5.06 -6.09
CA VAL A 191 -14.53 5.45 -5.20
C VAL A 191 -15.82 5.72 -5.96
N LYS A 192 -16.95 5.32 -5.37
CA LYS A 192 -18.29 5.78 -5.74
C LYS A 192 -18.88 6.67 -4.66
N GLU A 193 -19.60 7.67 -5.11
CA GLU A 193 -20.26 8.65 -4.25
C GLU A 193 -21.75 8.77 -4.56
N LYS A 194 -22.52 9.09 -3.52
CA LYS A 194 -23.93 9.45 -3.62
C LYS A 194 -24.14 10.68 -2.74
N ASN A 195 -24.66 11.76 -3.31
CA ASN A 195 -24.87 13.05 -2.63
C ASN A 195 -23.58 13.59 -1.96
N GLY A 196 -22.42 13.43 -2.60
CA GLY A 196 -21.12 13.88 -2.07
C GLY A 196 -20.51 12.99 -0.99
N ALA A 197 -21.18 11.90 -0.59
CA ALA A 197 -20.65 10.96 0.38
C ALA A 197 -20.16 9.67 -0.30
N CYS A 198 -18.95 9.24 0.05
CA CYS A 198 -18.38 7.95 -0.33
C CYS A 198 -19.20 6.79 0.26
N PHE A 199 -19.62 5.83 -0.57
CA PHE A 199 -20.39 4.66 -0.13
C PHE A 199 -19.85 3.31 -0.60
N GLU A 200 -18.97 3.27 -1.59
CA GLU A 200 -18.32 2.06 -2.08
C GLU A 200 -16.92 2.41 -2.57
N VAL A 201 -15.94 1.55 -2.25
CA VAL A 201 -14.57 1.67 -2.73
C VAL A 201 -14.11 0.37 -3.38
N LEU A 202 -13.11 0.43 -4.24
CA LEU A 202 -12.63 -0.70 -5.02
C LEU A 202 -11.12 -0.57 -5.25
N PRO A 203 -10.29 -1.37 -4.57
CA PRO A 203 -8.84 -1.40 -4.80
C PRO A 203 -8.48 -1.82 -6.23
N ILE A 204 -7.44 -1.20 -6.77
CA ILE A 204 -6.87 -1.47 -8.09
C ILE A 204 -5.33 -1.37 -8.01
N ASP A 205 -4.65 -1.76 -9.09
CA ASP A 205 -3.19 -1.64 -9.23
C ASP A 205 -2.38 -2.51 -8.26
N PHE A 206 -2.44 -3.83 -8.47
CA PHE A 206 -1.78 -4.84 -7.63
C PHE A 206 -0.33 -5.13 -8.07
N GLN A 207 0.37 -4.13 -8.65
CA GLN A 207 1.70 -4.31 -9.24
C GLN A 207 2.81 -4.60 -8.21
N ILE A 208 2.60 -4.24 -6.94
CA ILE A 208 3.51 -4.47 -5.81
C ILE A 208 3.04 -5.65 -4.93
N LEU A 209 2.15 -6.51 -5.45
CA LEU A 209 1.65 -7.69 -4.72
C LEU A 209 2.82 -8.58 -4.23
N HIS A 210 2.87 -8.81 -2.93
CA HIS A 210 3.89 -9.64 -2.28
C HIS A 210 3.34 -10.29 -1.00
N TYR A 211 4.02 -11.32 -0.50
CA TYR A 211 3.74 -11.91 0.80
C TYR A 211 4.58 -11.21 1.88
N GLY A 212 3.94 -10.64 2.89
CA GLY A 212 4.60 -9.81 3.89
C GLY A 212 3.68 -9.39 5.02
N CYS A 213 4.13 -8.45 5.86
CA CYS A 213 3.34 -7.98 6.99
C CYS A 213 2.21 -7.02 6.55
N PRO A 214 0.93 -7.33 6.80
CA PRO A 214 -0.21 -6.49 6.37
C PRO A 214 -0.29 -5.14 7.07
N ILE A 215 0.40 -4.98 8.20
CA ILE A 215 0.48 -3.68 8.90
C ILE A 215 1.21 -2.65 8.04
N ASN A 216 2.13 -3.08 7.16
CA ASN A 216 2.81 -2.17 6.25
C ASN A 216 1.80 -1.48 5.32
N ASP A 217 0.83 -2.20 4.75
CA ASP A 217 -0.22 -1.60 3.91
C ASP A 217 -1.14 -0.66 4.70
N LEU A 218 -1.47 -1.01 5.95
CA LEU A 218 -2.29 -0.18 6.82
C LEU A 218 -1.60 1.16 7.13
N ILE A 219 -0.33 1.10 7.54
CA ILE A 219 0.50 2.29 7.80
C ILE A 219 0.71 3.07 6.51
N TYR A 220 0.95 2.38 5.39
CA TYR A 220 1.12 2.99 4.09
C TYR A 220 -0.07 3.88 3.71
N PHE A 221 -1.29 3.34 3.82
CA PHE A 221 -2.51 4.10 3.56
C PHE A 221 -2.64 5.33 4.45
N ILE A 222 -2.47 5.14 5.76
CA ILE A 222 -2.63 6.21 6.75
C ILE A 222 -1.62 7.32 6.46
N PHE A 223 -0.35 7.01 6.33
CA PHE A 223 0.72 8.01 6.23
C PHE A 223 0.88 8.65 4.85
N THR A 224 0.34 8.05 3.79
CA THR A 224 0.30 8.68 2.46
C THR A 224 -0.98 9.50 2.25
N GLY A 225 -2.11 9.07 2.82
CA GLY A 225 -3.43 9.65 2.56
C GLY A 225 -3.91 10.71 3.56
N THR A 226 -3.22 10.94 4.68
CA THR A 226 -3.75 11.78 5.79
C THR A 226 -2.76 12.85 6.25
N ASP A 227 -3.28 13.95 6.83
CA ASP A 227 -2.49 14.96 7.54
C ASP A 227 -2.38 14.64 9.05
N GLN A 228 -1.62 15.45 9.79
CA GLN A 228 -1.45 15.25 11.24
C GLN A 228 -2.78 15.37 12.01
N ALA A 229 -3.63 16.33 11.66
CA ALA A 229 -4.92 16.52 12.34
C ALA A 229 -5.81 15.27 12.23
N PHE A 230 -5.89 14.70 11.03
CA PHE A 230 -6.59 13.46 10.78
C PHE A 230 -6.00 12.29 11.58
N ARG A 231 -4.67 12.11 11.60
CA ARG A 231 -4.04 11.01 12.35
C ARG A 231 -4.32 11.12 13.84
N LYS A 232 -4.21 12.32 14.40
CA LYS A 232 -4.52 12.60 15.81
C LYS A 232 -5.96 12.22 16.18
N GLU A 233 -6.92 12.47 15.29
CA GLU A 233 -8.34 12.21 15.56
C GLU A 233 -8.77 10.76 15.25
N HIS A 234 -8.16 10.13 14.24
CA HIS A 234 -8.73 8.92 13.63
C HIS A 234 -7.79 7.71 13.55
N MET A 235 -6.47 7.84 13.72
CA MET A 235 -5.54 6.74 13.47
C MET A 235 -5.80 5.51 14.35
N GLU A 236 -6.00 5.71 15.65
CA GLU A 236 -6.30 4.61 16.57
C GLU A 236 -7.64 3.93 16.23
N ASN A 237 -8.67 4.71 15.88
CA ASN A 237 -9.96 4.18 15.47
C ASN A 237 -9.86 3.37 14.16
N LEU A 238 -9.05 3.81 13.19
CA LEU A 238 -8.81 3.08 11.94
C LEU A 238 -8.03 1.79 12.18
N LYS A 239 -7.03 1.81 13.08
CA LYS A 239 -6.28 0.62 13.50
C LYS A 239 -7.21 -0.43 14.12
N ASP A 240 -8.07 -0.02 15.05
CA ASP A 240 -9.03 -0.92 15.69
C ASP A 240 -10.09 -1.43 14.71
N LEU A 241 -10.56 -0.55 13.83
CA LEU A 241 -11.48 -0.90 12.75
C LEU A 241 -10.90 -1.97 11.83
N TYR A 242 -9.62 -1.84 11.46
CA TYR A 242 -8.92 -2.83 10.65
C TYR A 242 -8.96 -4.20 11.32
N TYR A 243 -8.52 -4.28 12.58
CA TYR A 243 -8.44 -5.54 13.32
C TYR A 243 -9.81 -6.20 13.50
N GLU A 244 -10.82 -5.45 13.93
CA GLU A 244 -12.16 -6.01 14.12
C GLU A 244 -12.82 -6.39 12.79
N THR A 245 -12.59 -5.63 11.71
CA THR A 245 -13.09 -6.01 10.38
C THR A 245 -12.43 -7.31 9.91
N LEU A 246 -11.11 -7.42 10.05
CA LEU A 246 -10.37 -8.63 9.69
C LEU A 246 -10.90 -9.84 10.48
N LYS A 247 -11.00 -9.72 11.80
CA LYS A 247 -11.49 -10.75 12.72
C LYS A 247 -12.89 -11.22 12.36
N ASN A 248 -13.82 -10.28 12.18
CA ASN A 248 -15.20 -10.60 11.83
C ASN A 248 -15.27 -11.24 10.44
N PHE A 249 -14.54 -10.72 9.47
CA PHE A 249 -14.57 -11.23 8.10
C PHE A 249 -14.05 -12.68 8.02
N VAL A 250 -12.87 -12.97 8.59
CA VAL A 250 -12.29 -14.32 8.53
C VAL A 250 -13.08 -15.37 9.33
N SER A 251 -13.89 -14.93 10.31
CA SER A 251 -14.77 -15.83 11.07
C SER A 251 -15.84 -16.50 10.21
N ASN A 252 -16.28 -15.86 9.12
CA ASN A 252 -17.23 -16.46 8.17
C ASN A 252 -16.65 -17.67 7.43
N PHE A 253 -15.34 -17.87 7.47
CA PHE A 253 -14.61 -18.97 6.84
C PHE A 253 -14.12 -20.00 7.87
N GLY A 254 -14.59 -19.91 9.12
CA GLY A 254 -14.15 -20.79 10.21
C GLY A 254 -12.72 -20.48 10.71
N VAL A 255 -12.20 -19.28 10.45
CA VAL A 255 -10.88 -18.85 10.95
C VAL A 255 -11.06 -18.00 12.19
N ARG A 256 -10.33 -18.33 13.27
CA ARG A 256 -10.27 -17.51 14.48
C ARG A 256 -9.02 -16.65 14.42
N LEU A 257 -9.19 -15.33 14.19
CA LEU A 257 -8.03 -14.43 14.07
C LEU A 257 -7.14 -14.46 15.33
N THR A 258 -7.73 -14.63 16.51
CA THR A 258 -6.99 -14.73 17.79
C THR A 258 -6.04 -15.92 17.88
N GLU A 259 -6.14 -16.92 17.00
CA GLU A 259 -5.17 -18.02 16.88
C GLU A 259 -4.02 -17.70 15.92
N VAL A 260 -4.19 -16.65 15.10
CA VAL A 260 -3.19 -16.14 14.16
C VAL A 260 -2.42 -14.99 14.79
N ILE A 261 -3.14 -14.01 15.35
CA ILE A 261 -2.60 -12.87 16.08
C ILE A 261 -3.67 -12.34 17.05
N SER A 262 -3.34 -12.23 18.33
CA SER A 262 -4.22 -11.61 19.33
C SER A 262 -4.25 -10.09 19.18
N LYS A 263 -5.21 -9.41 19.82
CA LYS A 263 -5.31 -7.95 19.77
C LYS A 263 -4.07 -7.27 20.36
N GLY A 264 -3.55 -7.82 21.46
CA GLY A 264 -2.34 -7.30 22.10
C GLY A 264 -1.11 -7.44 21.21
N GLU A 265 -0.89 -8.62 20.63
CA GLU A 265 0.21 -8.83 19.67
C GLU A 265 0.07 -7.96 18.43
N PHE A 266 -1.15 -7.74 17.94
CA PHE A 266 -1.41 -6.83 16.82
C PHE A 266 -1.07 -5.38 17.18
N ASP A 267 -1.44 -4.90 18.37
CA ASP A 267 -1.13 -3.55 18.82
C ASP A 267 0.39 -3.34 19.01
N GLU A 268 1.08 -4.32 19.58
CA GLU A 268 2.54 -4.31 19.71
C GLU A 268 3.22 -4.32 18.34
N LEU A 269 2.75 -5.16 17.42
CA LEU A 269 3.29 -5.24 16.07
C LEU A 269 3.05 -3.93 15.30
N PHE A 270 1.84 -3.35 15.39
CA PHE A 270 1.52 -2.05 14.79
C PHE A 270 2.47 -0.97 15.29
N LYS A 271 2.64 -0.89 16.62
CA LYS A 271 3.55 0.04 17.27
C LYS A 271 4.99 -0.13 16.78
N SER A 272 5.48 -1.38 16.71
CA SER A 272 6.83 -1.69 16.25
C SER A 272 7.07 -1.36 14.77
N LYS A 273 6.00 -1.26 13.97
CA LYS A 273 6.08 -1.00 12.53
C LYS A 273 5.88 0.48 12.15
N LEU A 274 5.57 1.36 13.11
CA LEU A 274 5.27 2.78 12.84
C LEU A 274 6.36 3.49 12.05
N ASP A 275 7.63 3.19 12.29
CA ASP A 275 8.78 3.72 11.53
C ASP A 275 8.56 3.62 10.01
N PHE A 276 7.87 2.61 9.52
CA PHE A 276 7.53 2.45 8.09
C PHE A 276 6.81 3.68 7.51
N GLY A 277 5.93 4.33 8.29
CA GLY A 277 5.22 5.55 7.91
C GLY A 277 6.15 6.74 7.71
N LEU A 278 7.21 6.85 8.53
CA LEU A 278 8.26 7.85 8.37
C LEU A 278 9.14 7.52 7.16
N MET A 279 9.53 6.25 6.99
CA MET A 279 10.36 5.80 5.86
C MET A 279 9.73 6.18 4.52
N ILE A 280 8.45 5.82 4.31
CA ILE A 280 7.75 6.12 3.05
C ILE A 280 7.58 7.63 2.83
N ASN A 281 7.40 8.42 3.89
CA ASN A 281 7.32 9.88 3.77
C ASN A 281 8.66 10.54 3.43
N CYS A 282 9.78 9.89 3.75
CA CYS A 282 11.11 10.39 3.41
C CYS A 282 11.43 10.21 1.93
N PHE A 283 11.17 9.01 1.37
CA PHE A 283 11.62 8.70 0.00
C PHE A 283 10.52 8.42 -1.01
N TYR A 284 9.32 7.97 -0.62
CA TYR A 284 8.26 7.63 -1.59
C TYR A 284 7.27 8.77 -1.82
N VAL A 285 6.78 9.41 -0.74
CA VAL A 285 5.79 10.50 -0.83
C VAL A 285 6.27 11.70 -1.67
N PRO A 286 7.56 12.09 -1.72
CA PRO A 286 8.03 13.08 -2.70
C PRO A 286 7.53 12.83 -4.13
N PHE A 287 7.59 11.58 -4.61
CA PHE A 287 7.12 11.20 -5.95
C PHE A 287 5.61 11.40 -6.13
N MET A 288 4.83 11.13 -5.08
CA MET A 288 3.38 11.38 -5.11
C MET A 288 3.06 12.88 -5.23
N PHE A 289 3.94 13.74 -4.70
CA PHE A 289 3.78 15.19 -4.71
C PHE A 289 4.53 15.89 -5.86
N SER A 290 5.25 15.17 -6.71
CA SER A 290 5.84 15.73 -7.93
C SER A 290 4.77 16.04 -8.98
N ALA A 291 5.02 17.00 -9.88
CA ALA A 291 4.13 17.23 -11.03
C ALA A 291 4.17 16.05 -12.01
N GLU A 292 3.08 15.76 -12.73
CA GLU A 292 3.00 14.65 -13.69
C GLU A 292 4.06 14.72 -14.81
N ASN A 293 4.52 15.93 -15.15
CA ASN A 293 5.57 16.16 -16.15
C ASN A 293 6.98 16.27 -15.57
N ASP A 294 7.11 16.29 -14.24
CA ASP A 294 8.37 16.37 -13.49
C ASP A 294 8.64 15.06 -12.72
N VAL A 295 8.01 13.95 -13.13
CA VAL A 295 8.48 12.63 -12.70
C VAL A 295 9.84 12.45 -13.37
N PRO A 296 10.93 12.48 -12.60
CA PRO A 296 12.25 12.46 -13.18
C PRO A 296 12.44 11.17 -13.94
N ASP A 297 13.12 11.32 -15.07
CA ASP A 297 13.50 10.19 -15.86
C ASP A 297 14.43 9.31 -15.00
N VAL A 298 13.93 8.15 -14.61
CA VAL A 298 14.65 7.15 -13.82
C VAL A 298 15.79 6.49 -14.63
N THR A 299 16.09 7.04 -15.81
CA THR A 299 17.27 6.79 -16.64
C THR A 299 18.53 7.46 -16.12
N GLU A 300 18.42 8.58 -15.40
CA GLU A 300 19.58 9.21 -14.75
C GLU A 300 20.01 8.38 -13.54
N PRO A 301 21.31 8.40 -13.15
CA PRO A 301 21.72 7.81 -11.89
C PRO A 301 20.80 8.33 -10.79
N LEU A 302 20.14 7.41 -10.07
CA LEU A 302 19.12 7.75 -9.07
C LEU A 302 19.59 8.77 -8.02
N GLY A 303 20.91 8.97 -7.89
CA GLY A 303 21.52 9.96 -7.02
C GLY A 303 21.49 11.43 -7.48
N ASP A 304 21.20 11.70 -8.76
CA ASP A 304 21.10 13.07 -9.30
C ASP A 304 19.65 13.59 -9.40
N ILE A 305 18.69 12.79 -8.92
CA ILE A 305 17.28 13.09 -9.09
C ILE A 305 16.84 14.27 -8.21
N SER A 306 16.55 15.39 -8.87
CA SER A 306 15.92 16.58 -8.30
C SER A 306 14.39 16.54 -8.54
N PHE A 307 13.60 16.36 -7.49
CA PHE A 307 12.14 16.48 -7.56
C PHE A 307 11.70 17.92 -7.36
N LYS A 308 10.94 18.46 -8.30
CA LYS A 308 10.09 19.60 -8.00
C LYS A 308 8.80 19.08 -7.38
N THR A 309 8.73 19.12 -6.05
CA THR A 309 7.54 18.73 -5.30
C THR A 309 6.60 19.91 -5.11
N ASP A 310 5.30 19.61 -5.06
CA ASP A 310 4.27 20.53 -4.62
C ASP A 310 4.53 20.99 -3.17
N GLU A 311 4.23 22.25 -2.87
CA GLU A 311 4.48 22.86 -1.55
C GLU A 311 3.82 22.09 -0.39
N ARG A 312 2.71 21.39 -0.66
CA ARG A 312 2.01 20.54 0.30
C ARG A 312 2.89 19.41 0.83
N PHE A 313 3.89 18.95 0.06
CA PHE A 313 4.82 17.92 0.53
C PHE A 313 5.61 18.37 1.75
N GLY A 314 6.18 19.58 1.73
CA GLY A 314 6.97 20.08 2.85
C GLY A 314 6.13 20.23 4.12
N ILE A 315 4.86 20.60 3.98
CA ILE A 315 3.91 20.65 5.10
C ILE A 315 3.67 19.23 5.63
N ARG A 316 3.29 18.29 4.76
CA ARG A 316 3.01 16.89 5.13
C ARG A 316 4.21 16.21 5.78
N PHE A 317 5.40 16.43 5.27
CA PHE A 317 6.62 15.83 5.81
C PHE A 317 6.93 16.33 7.22
N ARG A 318 6.81 17.64 7.46
CA ARG A 318 6.99 18.22 8.81
C ARG A 318 5.96 17.70 9.81
N GLU A 319 4.70 17.62 9.39
CA GLU A 319 3.61 17.04 10.20
C GLU A 319 3.90 15.58 10.61
N VAL A 320 4.44 14.78 9.70
CA VAL A 320 4.84 13.39 10.02
C VAL A 320 6.00 13.39 11.00
N VAL A 321 7.02 14.23 10.82
CA VAL A 321 8.13 14.32 11.79
C VAL A 321 7.64 14.77 13.16
N ASP A 322 6.71 15.72 13.23
CA ASP A 322 6.12 16.21 14.48
C ASP A 322 5.35 15.11 15.22
N ASP A 323 4.57 14.29 14.52
CA ASP A 323 3.91 13.12 15.12
C ASP A 323 4.92 12.17 15.79
N PHE A 324 6.03 11.86 15.10
CA PHE A 324 7.03 10.94 15.64
C PHE A 324 7.79 11.53 16.83
N ILE A 325 7.97 12.85 16.88
CA ILE A 325 8.50 13.55 18.06
C ILE A 325 7.50 13.46 19.21
N GLU A 326 6.22 13.79 18.98
CA GLU A 326 5.17 13.75 19.99
C GLU A 326 4.96 12.34 20.58
N TRP A 327 5.10 11.32 19.75
CA TRP A 327 4.98 9.92 20.16
C TRP A 327 6.28 9.35 20.78
N GLY A 328 7.37 10.12 20.82
CA GLY A 328 8.64 9.73 21.42
C GLY A 328 9.50 8.77 20.58
N TYR A 329 9.23 8.66 19.27
CA TYR A 329 10.04 7.87 18.33
C TYR A 329 11.25 8.63 17.82
N LEU A 330 11.19 9.97 17.73
CA LEU A 330 12.31 10.84 17.32
C LEU A 330 12.95 11.58 18.47
#